data_AF-A0A7V2J5D3-F1
#
_entry.id   AF-A0A7V2J5D3-F1
#
_cell.length_a   1.000
_cell.length_b   1.000
_cell.length_c   1.000
_cell.angle_alpha   90.00
_cell.angle_beta   90.00
_cell.angle_gamma   90.00
#
_symmetry.space_group_name_H-M   'P 1'
#
loop_
_entity.id
_entity.type
_entity.pdbx_description
1 polymer ?
#
loop_
_entity_poly.entity_id
_entity_poly.type
_entity_poly.pdbx_seq_one_letter_code
_entity_poly.pdbx_strand_id
1 'polypeptide(L)'
;DRIEDAFGKIEEEINEFREAVERNDRDEIEDELGDLLFVLVRIANFVDVNPEDALKRATRKFVRRFSYVEKESTKQGRKLSEMTLAEMDVLWNKAKKEPSS
;
A
#
# COMPACT_ATOMS: atom_id res chain seq x y z
N ASP A 1 -20.97 -10.74 12.14
CA ASP A 1 -21.98 -10.48 11.09
C ASP A 1 -21.43 -9.50 10.05
N ARG A 2 -21.84 -8.22 9.98
CA ARG A 2 -21.54 -7.33 8.83
C ARG A 2 -20.07 -7.04 8.48
N ILE A 3 -19.14 -7.11 9.45
CA ILE A 3 -17.70 -6.89 9.18
C ILE A 3 -16.98 -8.15 8.74
N GLU A 4 -17.37 -9.31 9.28
CA GLU A 4 -16.83 -10.61 8.88
C GLU A 4 -17.24 -10.92 7.44
N ASP A 5 -18.48 -10.57 7.07
CA ASP A 5 -18.95 -10.64 5.68
C ASP A 5 -18.07 -9.78 4.74
N ALA A 6 -17.61 -8.62 5.21
CA ALA A 6 -16.75 -7.74 4.42
C ALA A 6 -15.32 -8.29 4.28
N PHE A 7 -14.79 -8.94 5.32
CA PHE A 7 -13.49 -9.63 5.23
C PHE A 7 -13.55 -10.86 4.32
N GLY A 8 -14.65 -11.63 4.37
CA GLY A 8 -14.90 -12.72 3.44
C GLY A 8 -14.95 -12.21 1.99
N LYS A 9 -15.61 -11.08 1.75
CA LYS A 9 -15.64 -10.46 0.41
C LYS A 9 -14.25 -10.02 -0.04
N ILE A 10 -13.39 -9.45 0.82
CA ILE A 10 -11.99 -9.16 0.45
C ILE A 10 -11.28 -10.41 -0.11
N GLU A 11 -11.43 -11.55 0.56
CA GLU A 11 -10.75 -12.78 0.13
C GLU A 11 -11.24 -13.26 -1.24
N GLU A 12 -12.54 -13.12 -1.51
CA GLU A 12 -13.17 -13.39 -2.81
C GLU A 12 -12.62 -12.46 -3.90
N GLU A 13 -12.72 -11.14 -3.71
CA GLU A 13 -12.25 -10.14 -4.69
C GLU A 13 -10.73 -10.26 -4.96
N ILE A 14 -9.93 -10.65 -3.95
CA ILE A 14 -8.49 -10.87 -4.13
C ILE A 14 -8.23 -12.06 -5.06
N ASN A 15 -9.04 -13.11 -4.98
CA ASN A 15 -8.90 -14.26 -5.84
C ASN A 15 -9.34 -13.93 -7.26
N GLU A 16 -10.46 -13.24 -7.44
CA GLU A 16 -10.94 -12.79 -8.76
C GLU A 16 -9.91 -11.87 -9.43
N PHE A 17 -9.39 -10.88 -8.70
CA PHE A 17 -8.30 -10.02 -9.19
C PHE A 17 -7.03 -10.80 -9.58
N ARG A 18 -6.64 -11.81 -8.80
CA ARG A 18 -5.48 -12.66 -9.13
C ARG A 18 -5.72 -13.42 -10.42
N GLU A 19 -6.89 -14.01 -10.59
CA GLU A 19 -7.24 -14.73 -11.80
C GLU A 19 -7.24 -13.82 -13.02
N ALA A 20 -7.79 -12.61 -12.91
CA ALA A 20 -7.78 -11.60 -13.96
C ALA A 20 -6.33 -11.23 -14.38
N VAL A 21 -5.44 -11.06 -13.39
CA VAL A 21 -4.00 -10.84 -13.62
C VAL A 21 -3.33 -12.03 -14.32
N GLU A 22 -3.63 -13.26 -13.91
CA GLU A 22 -3.09 -14.48 -14.52
C GLU A 22 -3.57 -14.65 -15.97
N ARG A 23 -4.82 -14.29 -16.26
CA ARG A 23 -5.38 -14.25 -17.62
C ARG A 23 -4.85 -13.08 -18.46
N ASN A 24 -4.20 -12.10 -17.82
CA ASN A 24 -3.76 -10.84 -18.42
C ASN A 24 -4.92 -10.09 -19.11
N ASP A 25 -6.12 -10.21 -18.55
CA ASP A 25 -7.34 -9.55 -19.04
C ASP A 25 -7.41 -8.14 -18.44
N ARG A 26 -7.18 -7.12 -19.26
CA ARG A 26 -7.06 -5.74 -18.76
C ARG A 26 -8.38 -5.16 -18.27
N ASP A 27 -9.49 -5.56 -18.87
CA ASP A 27 -10.80 -5.04 -18.52
C ASP A 27 -11.22 -5.64 -17.17
N GLU A 28 -11.04 -6.95 -17.01
CA GLU A 28 -11.33 -7.65 -15.76
C GLU A 28 -10.39 -7.21 -14.63
N ILE A 29 -9.09 -6.97 -14.90
CA ILE A 29 -8.16 -6.41 -13.91
C ILE A 29 -8.65 -5.05 -13.37
N GLU A 30 -9.22 -4.19 -14.22
CA GLU A 30 -9.72 -2.89 -13.78
C GLU A 30 -11.00 -3.03 -12.95
N ASP A 31 -11.90 -3.93 -13.34
CA ASP A 31 -13.16 -4.21 -12.62
C ASP A 31 -12.89 -4.77 -11.22
N GLU A 32 -12.12 -5.86 -11.14
CA GLU A 32 -11.81 -6.55 -9.87
C GLU A 32 -10.97 -5.68 -8.91
N LEU A 33 -10.08 -4.84 -9.47
CA LEU A 33 -9.37 -3.85 -8.66
C LEU A 33 -10.31 -2.80 -8.08
N GLY A 34 -11.33 -2.40 -8.83
CA GLY A 34 -12.39 -1.50 -8.39
C GLY A 34 -13.16 -2.08 -7.21
N ASP A 35 -13.57 -3.34 -7.30
CA ASP A 35 -14.32 -4.02 -6.25
C ASP A 35 -13.48 -4.21 -4.98
N LEU A 36 -12.19 -4.56 -5.11
CA LEU A 36 -11.25 -4.55 -3.98
C LEU A 36 -11.21 -3.20 -3.25
N LEU A 37 -11.06 -2.10 -3.99
CA LEU A 37 -11.04 -0.76 -3.41
C LEU A 37 -12.39 -0.42 -2.75
N PHE A 38 -13.51 -0.81 -3.35
CA PHE A 38 -14.83 -0.59 -2.81
C PHE A 38 -15.06 -1.33 -1.49
N VAL A 39 -14.66 -2.60 -1.40
CA VAL A 39 -14.76 -3.38 -0.16
C VAL A 39 -13.91 -2.75 0.95
N LEU A 40 -12.70 -2.27 0.64
CA LEU A 40 -11.87 -1.54 1.61
C LEU A 40 -12.53 -0.25 2.11
N VAL A 41 -13.18 0.51 1.23
CA VAL A 41 -13.96 1.70 1.60
C VAL A 41 -15.14 1.34 2.51
N ARG A 42 -15.84 0.25 2.20
CA ARG A 42 -16.94 -0.25 3.06
C ARG A 42 -16.46 -0.62 4.45
N ILE A 43 -15.31 -1.28 4.56
CA ILE A 43 -14.72 -1.62 5.86
C ILE A 43 -14.33 -0.37 6.64
N ALA A 44 -13.70 0.61 5.98
CA ALA A 44 -13.37 1.88 6.61
C ALA A 44 -14.60 2.55 7.23
N ASN A 45 -15.72 2.60 6.49
CA ASN A 45 -16.98 3.13 7.00
C ASN A 45 -17.54 2.30 8.17
N PHE A 46 -17.39 0.98 8.14
CA PHE A 46 -17.86 0.11 9.23
C PHE A 46 -17.11 0.36 10.55
N VAL A 47 -15.80 0.65 10.47
CA VAL A 47 -14.96 0.93 11.64
C VAL A 47 -14.88 2.42 11.99
N ASP A 48 -15.79 3.24 11.45
CA ASP A 48 -15.86 4.69 11.66
C ASP A 48 -14.55 5.43 11.31
N VAL A 49 -13.91 5.01 10.22
CA VAL A 49 -12.71 5.62 9.66
C VAL A 49 -13.02 6.22 8.30
N ASN A 50 -12.67 7.49 8.11
CA ASN A 50 -12.71 8.10 6.79
C ASN A 50 -11.62 7.48 5.89
N PRO A 51 -11.99 6.83 4.77
CA PRO A 51 -11.03 6.13 3.91
C PRO A 51 -10.04 7.07 3.22
N GLU A 52 -10.47 8.29 2.85
CA GLU A 52 -9.61 9.30 2.23
C GLU A 52 -8.53 9.77 3.22
N ASP A 53 -8.90 10.01 4.48
CA ASP A 53 -7.94 10.41 5.51
C ASP A 53 -6.97 9.28 5.87
N ALA A 54 -7.46 8.03 5.89
CA ALA A 54 -6.62 6.85 6.08
C ALA A 54 -5.58 6.73 4.96
N LEU A 55 -6.01 6.88 3.69
CA LEU A 55 -5.12 6.88 2.53
C LEU A 55 -4.12 8.04 2.58
N LYS A 56 -4.57 9.28 2.85
CA LYS A 56 -3.70 10.45 3.02
C LYS A 56 -2.64 10.21 4.11
N ARG A 57 -3.00 9.56 5.21
CA ARG A 57 -2.06 9.22 6.29
C ARG A 57 -1.04 8.16 5.84
N ALA A 58 -1.48 7.15 5.08
CA ALA A 58 -0.58 6.15 4.51
C ALA A 58 0.41 6.77 3.51
N THR A 59 -0.07 7.63 2.59
CA THR A 59 0.75 8.34 1.61
C THR A 59 1.76 9.25 2.28
N ARG A 60 1.37 10.06 3.27
CA ARG A 60 2.32 10.90 4.04
C ARG A 60 3.42 10.07 4.71
N LYS A 61 3.06 8.91 5.27
CA LYS A 61 4.02 7.98 5.89
C LYS A 61 4.99 7.40 4.85
N PHE A 62 4.50 7.06 3.66
CA PHE A 62 5.34 6.61 2.54
C PHE A 62 6.31 7.71 2.10
N VAL A 63 5.82 8.90 1.80
CA VAL A 63 6.64 10.05 1.37
C VAL A 63 7.73 10.36 2.39
N ARG A 64 7.37 10.46 3.68
CA ARG A 64 8.36 10.72 4.74
C ARG A 64 9.46 9.67 4.76
N ARG A 65 9.09 8.38 4.69
CA ARG A 65 10.05 7.28 4.72
C ARG A 65 10.93 7.29 3.48
N PHE A 66 10.34 7.52 2.32
CA PHE A 66 11.08 7.60 1.05
C PHE A 66 12.08 8.76 1.06
N SER A 67 11.69 9.96 1.51
CA SER A 67 12.59 11.10 1.66
C SER A 67 13.74 10.82 2.62
N TYR A 68 13.52 10.03 3.68
CA TYR A 68 14.62 9.58 4.55
C TYR A 68 15.59 8.67 3.80
N VAL A 69 15.09 7.66 3.07
CA VAL A 69 15.93 6.75 2.28
C VAL A 69 16.76 7.53 1.26
N GLU A 70 16.14 8.49 0.56
CA GLU A 70 16.81 9.36 -0.41
C GLU A 70 17.93 10.21 0.23
N LYS A 71 17.65 10.83 1.38
CA LYS A 71 18.62 11.63 2.13
C LYS A 71 19.81 10.78 2.61
N GLU A 72 19.55 9.60 3.14
CA GLU A 72 20.61 8.70 3.62
C GLU A 72 21.41 8.09 2.47
N SER A 73 20.79 7.79 1.33
CA SER A 73 21.49 7.37 0.10
C SER A 73 22.44 8.47 -0.39
N THR A 74 21.96 9.71 -0.43
CA THR A 74 22.75 10.88 -0.82
C THR A 74 23.94 11.12 0.10
N LYS A 75 23.76 10.99 1.43
CA LYS A 75 24.86 11.08 2.41
C LYS A 75 25.94 10.02 2.22
N GLN A 76 25.57 8.85 1.70
CA GLN A 76 26.49 7.77 1.37
C GLN A 76 27.15 7.96 -0.01
N GLY A 77 26.86 9.05 -0.73
CA GLY A 77 27.39 9.32 -2.05
C GLY A 77 26.86 8.37 -3.13
N ARG A 78 25.72 7.70 -2.89
CA ARG A 78 25.10 6.75 -3.83
C ARG A 78 23.80 7.32 -4.38
N LYS A 79 23.41 6.90 -5.58
CA LYS A 79 22.06 7.13 -6.10
C LYS A 79 21.13 6.02 -5.66
N LEU A 80 19.86 6.34 -5.42
CA LEU A 80 18.82 5.34 -5.14
C LEU A 80 18.75 4.26 -6.22
N SER A 81 18.86 4.63 -7.50
CA SER A 81 18.83 3.71 -8.64
C SER A 81 19.96 2.67 -8.64
N GLU A 82 21.02 2.90 -7.85
CA GLU A 82 22.19 2.03 -7.73
C GLU A 82 22.15 1.17 -6.45
N MET A 83 21.07 1.28 -5.68
CA MET A 83 20.86 0.48 -4.47
C MET A 83 20.03 -0.76 -4.79
N THR A 84 20.41 -1.88 -4.18
CA THR A 84 19.58 -3.09 -4.20
C THR A 84 18.35 -2.91 -3.31
N LEU A 85 17.30 -3.69 -3.54
CA LEU A 85 16.11 -3.71 -2.68
C LEU A 85 16.46 -4.02 -1.22
N ALA A 86 17.44 -4.87 -0.97
CA ALA A 86 17.92 -5.19 0.38
C ALA A 86 18.55 -3.97 1.08
N GLU A 87 19.37 -3.20 0.36
CA GLU A 87 19.98 -1.97 0.89
C GLU A 87 18.93 -0.89 1.15
N MET A 88 17.95 -0.74 0.24
CA MET A 88 16.82 0.15 0.45
C MET A 88 15.98 -0.27 1.67
N ASP A 89 15.75 -1.56 1.88
CA ASP A 89 14.98 -2.06 3.03
C ASP A 89 15.68 -1.76 4.36
N VAL A 90 17.02 -1.82 4.42
CA VAL A 90 17.78 -1.40 5.60
C VAL A 90 17.51 0.07 5.94
N LEU A 91 17.56 0.97 4.96
CA LEU A 91 17.26 2.39 5.15
C LEU A 91 15.78 2.62 5.47
N TRP A 92 14.88 1.87 4.84
CA TRP A 92 13.45 1.92 5.08
C TRP A 92 13.10 1.52 6.52
N ASN A 93 13.73 0.47 7.05
CA ASN A 93 13.57 0.04 8.43
C ASN A 93 14.12 1.05 9.45
N LYS A 94 15.17 1.81 9.09
CA LYS A 94 15.60 2.99 9.88
C LYS A 94 14.55 4.10 9.83
N ALA A 95 14.02 4.42 8.64
CA ALA A 95 12.98 5.43 8.46
C ALA A 95 11.68 5.13 9.24
N LYS A 96 11.38 3.86 9.51
CA LYS A 96 10.24 3.45 10.37
C LYS A 96 10.42 3.87 11.84
N LYS A 97 11.66 4.00 12.32
CA LYS A 97 12.01 4.31 13.72
C LYS A 97 12.16 5.82 13.96
N GLU A 98 12.33 6.61 12.91
CA GLU A 98 12.40 8.06 13.03
C GLU A 98 11.05 8.64 13.48
N PRO A 99 11.03 9.49 14.53
CA PRO A 99 9.83 10.19 14.94
C PRO A 99 9.33 11.08 13.80
N SER A 100 8.00 11.17 13.67
CA SER A 100 7.38 12.19 12.84
C SER A 100 7.53 13.53 13.56
N SER A 101 8.59 14.27 13.26
CA SER A 101 8.75 15.67 13.63
C SER A 101 7.73 16.55 12.92
#